data_AF-A0A961HR34-F1
#
_entry.id   AF-A0A961HR34-F1
#
_cell.length_a   1.000
_cell.length_b   1.000
_cell.length_c   1.000
_cell.angle_alpha   90.00
_cell.angle_beta   90.00
_cell.angle_gamma   90.00
#
_symmetry.space_group_name_H-M   'P 1'
#
loop_
_entity.id
_entity.type
_entity.pdbx_description
1 polymer ?
#
loop_
_entity_poly.entity_id
_entity_poly.type
_entity_poly.pdbx_seq_one_letter_code
_entity_poly.pdbx_strand_id
1 'polypeptide(L)'
;SDFISGSQAITTANLLARNGFGGDESRVTIGWHAIEFILWGEDNTGGSANSDEYNTIAGQRSSSDFTTAGTGSQNAKRSKFLQVATERLVNDLTLLTAQWDPSVSNNYRNNTFLVASNQDTVLKSIITGLATFSQTEWGGERMKGLTSGSQNEDEHSCFSDLTKDDFYYDAQGVLNVITGKFTGRSGTASGPGIGNLISSLDSLYVSLVSGATVGRDAYDPTQSWRYDRVINFSRDSTEDAVHSSLSSARETIVGLGSLFTQLGNRMGYSITVNP
;
A
#
# COMPACT_ATOMS: atom_id res chain seq x y z
N SER A 1 -6.27 -22.90 7.93
CA SER A 1 -4.87 -22.43 7.93
C SER A 1 -3.99 -23.43 8.68
N ASP A 2 -2.72 -23.57 8.27
CA ASP A 2 -1.76 -24.51 8.89
C ASP A 2 -1.52 -24.27 10.39
N PHE A 3 -1.83 -23.06 10.87
CA PHE A 3 -1.54 -22.59 12.22
C PHE A 3 -2.74 -22.65 13.16
N ILE A 4 -3.88 -22.04 12.79
CA ILE A 4 -5.02 -21.87 13.71
C ILE A 4 -5.80 -23.19 13.85
N SER A 5 -6.25 -23.75 12.73
CA SER A 5 -6.92 -25.05 12.69
C SER A 5 -5.93 -26.22 12.55
N GLY A 6 -4.71 -25.96 12.09
CA GLY A 6 -3.66 -26.96 11.93
C GLY A 6 -2.77 -27.19 13.16
N SER A 7 -1.72 -27.98 12.99
CA SER A 7 -0.78 -28.41 14.05
C SER A 7 0.55 -27.65 14.03
N GLN A 8 0.79 -26.77 13.07
CA GLN A 8 2.06 -26.06 12.97
C GLN A 8 2.27 -25.13 14.16
N ALA A 9 3.47 -25.20 14.76
CA ALA A 9 3.84 -24.31 15.84
C ALA A 9 3.91 -22.86 15.35
N ILE A 10 3.36 -21.94 16.14
CA ILE A 10 3.31 -20.52 15.82
C ILE A 10 4.60 -19.85 16.34
N THR A 11 5.58 -19.76 15.46
CA THR A 11 6.88 -19.14 15.69
C THR A 11 7.23 -18.24 14.51
N THR A 12 8.06 -17.22 14.72
CA THR A 12 8.49 -16.31 13.63
C THR A 12 9.13 -17.09 12.47
N ALA A 13 9.95 -18.10 12.77
CA ALA A 13 10.59 -18.94 11.76
C ALA A 13 9.55 -19.70 10.91
N ASN A 14 8.51 -20.25 11.54
CA ASN A 14 7.47 -20.99 10.81
C ASN A 14 6.56 -20.08 9.99
N LEU A 15 6.23 -18.87 10.48
CA LEU A 15 5.49 -17.89 9.68
C LEU A 15 6.29 -17.51 8.44
N LEU A 16 7.56 -17.12 8.59
CA LEU A 16 8.43 -16.79 7.45
C LEU A 16 8.55 -17.94 6.44
N ALA A 17 8.74 -19.17 6.93
CA ALA A 17 8.88 -20.35 6.07
C ALA A 17 7.59 -20.68 5.30
N ARG A 18 6.42 -20.23 5.79
CA ARG A 18 5.13 -20.45 5.14
C ARG A 18 4.66 -19.28 4.28
N ASN A 19 5.20 -18.10 4.49
CA ASN A 19 4.94 -16.94 3.65
C ASN A 19 5.43 -17.17 2.21
N GLY A 20 4.56 -17.07 1.21
CA GLY A 20 4.91 -17.32 -0.19
C GLY A 20 5.30 -18.77 -0.49
N PHE A 21 5.03 -19.72 0.41
CA PHE A 21 5.56 -21.07 0.32
C PHE A 21 5.07 -21.79 -0.95
N GLY A 22 6.02 -22.28 -1.75
CA GLY A 22 5.75 -22.92 -3.04
C GLY A 22 5.59 -21.93 -4.20
N GLY A 23 5.96 -20.67 -4.03
CA GLY A 23 5.76 -19.61 -5.04
C GLY A 23 4.33 -19.07 -5.07
N ASP A 24 3.52 -19.39 -4.05
CA ASP A 24 2.13 -18.98 -3.94
C ASP A 24 2.03 -17.67 -3.14
N GLU A 25 1.95 -16.55 -3.86
CA GLU A 25 1.90 -15.20 -3.29
C GLU A 25 0.63 -14.95 -2.46
N SER A 26 -0.43 -15.74 -2.67
CA SER A 26 -1.64 -15.68 -1.83
C SER A 26 -1.41 -16.17 -0.40
N ARG A 27 -0.29 -16.86 -0.14
CA ARG A 27 0.07 -17.34 1.20
C ARG A 27 0.76 -16.26 2.02
N VAL A 28 -0.04 -15.38 2.59
CA VAL A 28 0.42 -14.32 3.48
C VAL A 28 0.30 -14.79 4.93
N THR A 29 1.41 -14.77 5.68
CA THR A 29 1.45 -15.22 7.08
C THR A 29 2.16 -14.25 8.02
N ILE A 30 2.62 -13.12 7.49
CA ILE A 30 3.33 -12.08 8.22
C ILE A 30 3.03 -10.71 7.61
N GLY A 31 3.40 -9.63 8.31
CA GLY A 31 3.16 -8.26 7.84
C GLY A 31 1.73 -7.79 8.09
N TRP A 32 1.37 -6.66 7.48
CA TRP A 32 0.11 -5.95 7.73
C TRP A 32 -1.13 -6.81 7.43
N HIS A 33 -1.23 -7.39 6.23
CA HIS A 33 -2.43 -8.16 5.85
C HIS A 33 -2.62 -9.46 6.65
N ALA A 34 -1.54 -10.09 7.15
CA ALA A 34 -1.69 -11.21 8.07
C ALA A 34 -2.28 -10.78 9.42
N ILE A 35 -1.92 -9.59 9.90
CA ILE A 35 -2.48 -9.01 11.12
C ILE A 35 -3.93 -8.58 10.87
N GLU A 36 -4.19 -7.93 9.75
CA GLU A 36 -5.52 -7.52 9.28
C GLU A 36 -6.49 -8.72 9.25
N PHE A 37 -6.15 -9.78 8.51
CA PHE A 37 -6.97 -10.99 8.43
C PHE A 37 -7.21 -11.63 9.79
N ILE A 38 -6.21 -11.63 10.66
CA ILE A 38 -6.37 -12.20 12.00
C ILE A 38 -7.33 -11.37 12.82
N LEU A 39 -7.29 -10.04 12.73
CA LEU A 39 -8.12 -9.12 13.51
C LEU A 39 -9.56 -9.02 12.98
N TRP A 40 -9.75 -8.90 11.65
CA TRP A 40 -11.06 -8.75 11.02
C TRP A 40 -11.70 -10.08 10.62
N GLY A 41 -10.88 -11.08 10.28
CA GLY A 41 -11.36 -12.34 9.72
C GLY A 41 -11.69 -12.24 8.24
N GLU A 42 -12.35 -13.28 7.73
CA GLU A 42 -12.91 -13.25 6.39
C GLU A 42 -14.00 -12.17 6.37
N ASP A 43 -13.99 -11.34 5.33
CA ASP A 43 -15.18 -10.59 4.95
C ASP A 43 -16.06 -11.52 4.12
N ASN A 44 -17.20 -11.93 4.67
CA ASN A 44 -18.16 -12.82 4.01
C ASN A 44 -19.59 -12.33 4.21
N THR A 45 -19.75 -11.03 4.40
CA THR A 45 -21.01 -10.39 4.74
C THR A 45 -21.98 -10.33 3.55
N GLY A 46 -21.47 -10.57 2.34
CA GLY A 46 -22.24 -10.75 1.11
C GLY A 46 -22.77 -12.16 0.86
N GLY A 47 -22.74 -13.06 1.84
CA GLY A 47 -23.10 -14.46 1.60
C GLY A 47 -21.93 -15.28 1.04
N SER A 48 -22.21 -16.49 0.55
CA SER A 48 -21.17 -17.42 0.11
C SER A 48 -20.43 -16.90 -1.14
N ALA A 49 -19.20 -17.34 -1.38
CA ALA A 49 -18.38 -16.97 -2.54
C ALA A 49 -19.00 -17.17 -3.96
N ASN A 50 -20.23 -17.71 -4.03
CA ASN A 50 -21.01 -17.94 -5.25
C ASN A 50 -22.35 -17.18 -5.30
N SER A 51 -22.64 -16.27 -4.36
CA SER A 51 -23.78 -15.36 -4.50
C SER A 51 -23.35 -14.10 -5.25
N ASP A 52 -24.22 -13.58 -6.12
CA ASP A 52 -24.14 -12.21 -6.66
C ASP A 52 -24.32 -11.13 -5.56
N GLU A 53 -24.17 -11.53 -4.29
CA GLU A 53 -24.31 -10.72 -3.11
C GLU A 53 -22.89 -10.43 -2.61
N TYR A 54 -22.62 -9.15 -2.40
CA TYR A 54 -21.27 -8.63 -2.26
C TYR A 54 -20.97 -8.37 -0.80
N ASN A 55 -19.72 -8.58 -0.42
CA ASN A 55 -19.24 -8.10 0.87
C ASN A 55 -19.49 -6.60 0.93
N THR A 56 -20.16 -6.16 1.99
CA THR A 56 -20.54 -4.75 2.13
C THR A 56 -20.04 -4.16 3.43
N ILE A 57 -19.49 -4.96 4.33
CA ILE A 57 -18.88 -4.48 5.56
C ILE A 57 -17.65 -5.32 5.83
N ALA A 58 -16.59 -4.67 6.29
CA ALA A 58 -15.36 -5.30 6.74
C ALA A 58 -15.59 -6.54 7.62
N GLY A 59 -14.60 -7.43 7.69
CA GLY A 59 -14.63 -8.62 8.52
C GLY A 59 -15.06 -8.35 9.97
N GLN A 60 -15.98 -9.15 10.48
CA GLN A 60 -16.65 -8.94 11.77
C GLN A 60 -16.13 -9.84 12.90
N ARG A 61 -14.85 -10.24 12.87
CA ARG A 61 -14.30 -11.12 13.92
C ARG A 61 -14.41 -10.44 15.29
N SER A 62 -15.03 -11.15 16.23
CA SER A 62 -15.20 -10.69 17.60
C SER A 62 -13.88 -10.71 18.37
N SER A 63 -13.65 -9.72 19.24
CA SER A 63 -12.55 -9.75 20.20
C SER A 63 -12.58 -10.97 21.13
N SER A 64 -13.75 -11.58 21.33
CA SER A 64 -13.89 -12.82 22.10
C SER A 64 -13.10 -14.00 21.50
N ASP A 65 -12.82 -14.00 20.19
CA ASP A 65 -11.96 -14.99 19.50
C ASP A 65 -10.50 -14.97 19.96
N PHE A 66 -10.11 -13.98 20.77
CA PHE A 66 -8.79 -13.85 21.38
C PHE A 66 -8.82 -14.05 22.89
N THR A 67 -10.02 -14.15 23.48
CA THR A 67 -10.18 -14.33 24.92
C THR A 67 -10.51 -15.78 25.25
N THR A 68 -10.12 -16.20 26.46
CA THR A 68 -10.72 -17.34 27.16
C THR A 68 -10.65 -18.69 26.44
N ALA A 69 -9.51 -19.39 26.53
CA ALA A 69 -9.48 -20.84 26.38
C ALA A 69 -8.15 -21.45 26.87
N GLY A 70 -8.17 -22.74 27.20
CA GLY A 70 -6.98 -23.51 27.58
C GLY A 70 -5.91 -23.54 26.48
N THR A 71 -4.69 -23.89 26.87
CA THR A 71 -3.53 -24.06 25.97
C THR A 71 -3.87 -24.94 24.77
N GLY A 72 -3.59 -24.46 23.55
CA GLY A 72 -3.79 -25.23 22.30
C GLY A 72 -5.14 -25.02 21.60
N SER A 73 -6.08 -24.31 22.21
CA SER A 73 -7.33 -23.89 21.56
C SER A 73 -7.11 -22.95 20.37
N GLN A 74 -8.11 -22.84 19.49
CA GLN A 74 -8.05 -21.90 18.36
C GLN A 74 -7.92 -20.43 18.82
N ASN A 75 -8.59 -20.04 19.91
CA ASN A 75 -8.49 -18.68 20.46
C ASN A 75 -7.07 -18.39 20.99
N ALA A 76 -6.47 -19.35 21.71
CA ALA A 76 -5.08 -19.23 22.16
C ALA A 76 -4.11 -19.16 20.98
N LYS A 77 -4.36 -19.93 19.91
CA LYS A 77 -3.57 -19.89 18.68
C LYS A 77 -3.71 -18.57 17.93
N ARG A 78 -4.92 -18.00 17.80
CA ARG A 78 -5.11 -16.67 17.20
C ARG A 78 -4.36 -15.59 17.96
N SER A 79 -4.47 -15.61 19.29
CA SER A 79 -3.73 -14.69 20.16
C SER A 79 -2.22 -14.83 19.98
N LYS A 80 -1.71 -16.07 19.94
CA LYS A 80 -0.29 -16.33 19.71
C LYS A 80 0.16 -15.89 18.32
N PHE A 81 -0.65 -16.12 17.29
CA PHE A 81 -0.38 -15.70 15.92
C PHE A 81 -0.27 -14.19 15.85
N LEU A 82 -1.28 -13.47 16.35
CA LEU A 82 -1.30 -12.01 16.38
C LEU A 82 -0.04 -11.47 17.06
N GLN A 83 0.29 -11.99 18.24
CA GLN A 83 1.51 -11.61 18.95
C GLN A 83 2.76 -11.80 18.08
N VAL A 84 2.98 -12.99 17.53
CA VAL A 84 4.21 -13.32 16.78
C VAL A 84 4.31 -12.53 15.47
N ALA A 85 3.19 -12.34 14.75
CA ALA A 85 3.15 -11.55 13.53
C ALA A 85 3.43 -10.06 13.82
N THR A 86 2.82 -9.50 14.87
CA THR A 86 3.05 -8.11 15.29
C THR A 86 4.47 -7.89 15.80
N GLU A 87 5.01 -8.78 16.64
CA GLU A 87 6.40 -8.71 17.09
C GLU A 87 7.37 -8.70 15.90
N ARG A 88 7.09 -9.52 14.88
CA ARG A 88 7.89 -9.50 13.66
C ARG A 88 7.76 -8.18 12.89
N LEU A 89 6.54 -7.68 12.69
CA LEU A 89 6.33 -6.39 12.01
C LEU A 89 7.07 -5.24 12.71
N VAL A 90 7.00 -5.18 14.05
CA VAL A 90 7.74 -4.20 14.84
C VAL A 90 9.25 -4.34 14.62
N ASN A 91 9.78 -5.56 14.58
CA ASN A 91 11.20 -5.80 14.29
C ASN A 91 11.58 -5.34 12.88
N ASP A 92 10.78 -5.65 11.85
CA ASP A 92 11.05 -5.22 10.48
C ASP A 92 11.03 -3.69 10.35
N LEU A 93 10.05 -3.01 10.97
CA LEU A 93 10.00 -1.54 11.02
C LEU A 93 11.16 -0.93 11.82
N THR A 94 11.60 -1.59 12.89
CA THR A 94 12.78 -1.16 13.67
C THR A 94 14.05 -1.24 12.82
N LEU A 95 14.20 -2.30 12.03
CA LEU A 95 15.33 -2.42 11.10
C LEU A 95 15.29 -1.34 10.02
N LEU A 96 14.12 -1.08 9.43
CA LEU A 96 13.96 -0.04 8.41
C LEU A 96 14.26 1.36 8.98
N THR A 97 13.70 1.68 10.15
CA THR A 97 13.92 2.99 10.80
C THR A 97 15.39 3.21 11.17
N ALA A 98 16.09 2.18 11.65
CA ALA A 98 17.53 2.25 11.91
C ALA A 98 18.37 2.59 10.66
N GLN A 99 17.92 2.19 9.47
CA GLN A 99 18.62 2.52 8.21
C GLN A 99 18.56 4.02 7.86
N TRP A 100 17.61 4.75 8.43
CA TRP A 100 17.36 6.16 8.18
C TRP A 100 17.65 7.07 9.39
N ASP A 101 18.01 6.49 10.54
CA ASP A 101 18.28 7.24 11.77
C ASP A 101 19.51 8.15 11.61
N PRO A 102 19.38 9.49 11.74
CA PRO A 102 20.51 10.40 11.63
C PRO A 102 21.56 10.23 12.73
N SER A 103 21.23 9.58 13.86
CA SER A 103 22.15 9.31 14.96
C SER A 103 23.05 8.09 14.74
N VAL A 104 22.73 7.23 13.76
CA VAL A 104 23.50 6.02 13.43
C VAL A 104 24.44 6.31 12.26
N SER A 105 25.76 6.24 12.48
CA SER A 105 26.76 6.58 11.45
C SER A 105 26.86 5.57 10.30
N ASN A 106 26.65 4.28 10.58
CA ASN A 106 26.81 3.18 9.61
C ASN A 106 25.44 2.66 9.15
N ASN A 107 24.74 3.44 8.34
CA ASN A 107 23.42 3.09 7.80
C ASN A 107 23.22 3.55 6.36
N TYR A 108 22.14 3.13 5.71
CA TYR A 108 21.82 3.50 4.33
C TYR A 108 21.84 5.03 4.10
N ARG A 109 21.24 5.79 5.03
CA ARG A 109 21.21 7.26 4.93
C ARG A 109 22.61 7.86 4.78
N ASN A 110 23.55 7.49 5.64
CA ASN A 110 24.88 8.10 5.69
C ASN A 110 25.86 7.47 4.68
N ASN A 111 25.76 6.17 4.44
CA ASN A 111 26.70 5.43 3.56
C ASN A 111 26.30 5.45 2.09
N THR A 112 25.03 5.72 1.78
CA THR A 112 24.52 5.70 0.40
C THR A 112 23.84 7.00 0.04
N PHE A 113 22.75 7.35 0.75
CA PHE A 113 21.82 8.40 0.33
C PHE A 113 22.43 9.80 0.33
N LEU A 114 23.22 10.14 1.37
CA LEU A 114 23.84 11.47 1.52
C LEU A 114 25.27 11.57 1.01
N VAL A 115 25.83 10.48 0.47
CA VAL A 115 27.18 10.50 -0.08
C VAL A 115 27.18 11.28 -1.39
N ALA A 116 27.95 12.36 -1.46
CA ALA A 116 27.96 13.26 -2.62
C ALA A 116 28.31 12.54 -3.94
N SER A 117 29.22 11.56 -3.91
CA SER A 117 29.57 10.77 -5.11
C SER A 117 28.44 9.85 -5.60
N ASN A 118 27.40 9.63 -4.79
CA ASN A 118 26.24 8.81 -5.14
C ASN A 118 25.05 9.63 -5.62
N GLN A 119 25.16 10.96 -5.70
CA GLN A 119 24.03 11.86 -5.97
C GLN A 119 23.22 11.43 -7.20
N ASP A 120 23.87 11.18 -8.34
CA ASP A 120 23.19 10.78 -9.58
C ASP A 120 22.53 9.41 -9.46
N THR A 121 23.18 8.46 -8.79
CA THR A 121 22.60 7.13 -8.54
C THR A 121 21.36 7.24 -7.65
N VAL A 122 21.41 8.05 -6.58
CA VAL A 122 20.30 8.24 -5.64
C VAL A 122 19.14 8.95 -6.33
N LEU A 123 19.39 10.03 -7.06
CA LEU A 123 18.34 10.74 -7.81
C LEU A 123 17.69 9.84 -8.86
N LYS A 124 18.49 9.06 -9.60
CA LYS A 124 17.97 8.05 -10.51
C LYS A 124 17.08 7.04 -9.78
N SER A 125 17.52 6.51 -8.64
CA SER A 125 16.73 5.56 -7.84
C SER A 125 15.42 6.14 -7.32
N ILE A 126 15.41 7.39 -6.83
CA ILE A 126 14.18 8.06 -6.38
C ILE A 126 13.19 8.19 -7.54
N ILE A 127 13.66 8.69 -8.69
CA ILE A 127 12.80 8.92 -9.86
C ILE A 127 12.30 7.59 -10.43
N THR A 128 13.16 6.57 -10.55
CA THR A 128 12.75 5.22 -10.95
C THR A 128 11.72 4.66 -9.97
N GLY A 129 11.95 4.78 -8.66
CA GLY A 129 11.02 4.29 -7.64
C GLY A 129 9.63 4.92 -7.75
N LEU A 130 9.56 6.25 -7.90
CA LEU A 130 8.30 6.96 -8.11
C LEU A 130 7.63 6.57 -9.43
N ALA A 131 8.42 6.42 -10.50
CA ALA A 131 7.90 6.06 -11.80
C ALA A 131 7.27 4.66 -11.81
N THR A 132 8.01 3.67 -11.29
CA THR A 132 7.55 2.29 -11.11
C THR A 132 6.35 2.24 -10.17
N PHE A 133 6.45 2.87 -9.00
CA PHE A 133 5.37 2.85 -8.02
C PHE A 133 4.05 3.39 -8.59
N SER A 134 4.06 4.55 -9.24
CA SER A 134 2.84 5.14 -9.79
C SER A 134 2.26 4.32 -10.95
N GLN A 135 3.10 3.87 -11.88
CA GLN A 135 2.63 3.22 -13.11
C GLN A 135 2.34 1.73 -12.95
N THR A 136 3.25 0.96 -12.36
CA THR A 136 3.17 -0.51 -12.32
C THR A 136 2.46 -0.96 -11.06
N GLU A 137 2.92 -0.48 -9.91
CA GLU A 137 2.45 -1.00 -8.63
C GLU A 137 1.08 -0.45 -8.26
N TRP A 138 0.94 0.88 -8.22
CA TRP A 138 -0.29 1.50 -7.77
C TRP A 138 -1.36 1.48 -8.86
N GLY A 139 -1.13 2.14 -9.98
CA GLY A 139 -2.11 2.18 -11.09
C GLY A 139 -2.28 0.83 -11.81
N GLY A 140 -1.21 0.06 -11.97
CA GLY A 140 -1.22 -1.21 -12.69
C GLY A 140 -1.84 -2.34 -11.87
N GLU A 141 -1.24 -2.68 -10.73
CA GLU A 141 -1.61 -3.85 -9.92
C GLU A 141 -2.61 -3.55 -8.81
N ARG A 142 -2.36 -2.55 -7.93
CA ARG A 142 -3.25 -2.28 -6.79
C ARG A 142 -4.63 -1.78 -7.22
N MET A 143 -4.70 -0.98 -8.27
CA MET A 143 -5.94 -0.44 -8.81
C MET A 143 -6.58 -1.33 -9.88
N LYS A 144 -6.13 -2.58 -10.01
CA LYS A 144 -6.60 -3.50 -11.06
C LYS A 144 -8.08 -3.82 -10.96
N GLY A 145 -8.66 -3.81 -9.75
CA GLY A 145 -10.11 -3.99 -9.52
C GLY A 145 -10.99 -3.04 -10.35
N LEU A 146 -10.51 -1.84 -10.69
CA LEU A 146 -11.22 -0.91 -11.58
C LEU A 146 -11.28 -1.38 -13.05
N THR A 147 -10.47 -2.37 -13.44
CA THR A 147 -10.31 -2.82 -14.83
C THR A 147 -10.54 -4.32 -15.03
N SER A 148 -10.28 -5.16 -14.02
CA SER A 148 -10.43 -6.62 -14.07
C SER A 148 -11.89 -7.03 -13.97
N GLY A 149 -12.70 -6.24 -13.27
CA GLY A 149 -14.12 -6.45 -13.01
C GLY A 149 -14.45 -7.93 -12.75
N SER A 150 -14.27 -8.43 -11.53
CA SER A 150 -15.03 -9.60 -11.00
C SER A 150 -14.39 -10.28 -9.79
N GLN A 151 -13.63 -9.61 -8.94
CA GLN A 151 -13.33 -10.19 -7.63
C GLN A 151 -13.56 -9.16 -6.54
N ASN A 152 -14.41 -9.51 -5.58
CA ASN A 152 -14.62 -8.75 -4.34
C ASN A 152 -13.33 -8.69 -3.50
N GLU A 153 -12.28 -9.41 -3.92
CA GLU A 153 -10.98 -9.50 -3.29
C GLU A 153 -9.87 -8.76 -4.08
N ASP A 154 -10.21 -8.06 -5.18
CA ASP A 154 -9.25 -7.18 -5.92
C ASP A 154 -9.06 -5.83 -5.18
N GLU A 155 -8.99 -5.90 -3.85
CA GLU A 155 -8.79 -4.80 -2.92
C GLU A 155 -7.47 -4.99 -2.17
N HIS A 156 -6.79 -3.89 -1.84
CA HIS A 156 -5.51 -3.99 -1.14
C HIS A 156 -5.70 -4.41 0.32
N SER A 157 -6.67 -3.80 1.02
CA SER A 157 -7.02 -4.08 2.41
C SER A 157 -8.46 -4.60 2.49
N CYS A 158 -8.71 -5.72 1.82
CA CYS A 158 -10.03 -6.32 1.62
C CYS A 158 -10.73 -6.78 2.92
N PHE A 159 -9.97 -7.10 3.98
CA PHE A 159 -10.59 -7.58 5.23
C PHE A 159 -11.07 -6.43 6.11
N SER A 160 -10.48 -5.25 5.97
CA SER A 160 -10.73 -4.07 6.84
C SER A 160 -11.46 -2.92 6.16
N ASP A 161 -11.76 -3.01 4.86
CA ASP A 161 -12.32 -1.95 4.01
C ASP A 161 -11.46 -0.67 3.96
N LEU A 162 -10.14 -0.78 4.15
CA LEU A 162 -9.22 0.39 4.23
C LEU A 162 -8.51 0.73 2.92
N THR A 163 -8.83 0.07 1.81
CA THR A 163 -8.17 0.30 0.50
C THR A 163 -8.22 1.77 0.06
N LYS A 164 -9.31 2.49 0.40
CA LYS A 164 -9.43 3.92 0.12
C LYS A 164 -8.37 4.74 0.86
N ASP A 165 -8.17 4.49 2.15
CA ASP A 165 -7.14 5.14 2.96
C ASP A 165 -5.74 4.81 2.44
N ASP A 166 -5.49 3.55 2.06
CA ASP A 166 -4.20 3.13 1.48
C ASP A 166 -3.86 3.97 0.26
N PHE A 167 -4.79 4.07 -0.70
CA PHE A 167 -4.55 4.82 -1.94
C PHE A 167 -4.44 6.33 -1.72
N TYR A 168 -5.17 6.88 -0.75
CA TYR A 168 -5.00 8.27 -0.34
C TYR A 168 -3.57 8.53 0.14
N TYR A 169 -3.05 7.68 1.04
CA TYR A 169 -1.72 7.89 1.62
C TYR A 169 -0.58 7.52 0.66
N ASP A 170 -0.80 6.60 -0.28
CA ASP A 170 0.09 6.35 -1.41
C ASP A 170 0.29 7.62 -2.25
N ALA A 171 -0.82 8.26 -2.63
CA ALA A 171 -0.82 9.53 -3.37
C ALA A 171 -0.15 10.66 -2.56
N GLN A 172 -0.49 10.76 -1.28
CA GLN A 172 0.08 11.77 -0.39
C GLN A 172 1.59 11.54 -0.21
N GLY A 173 2.06 10.30 -0.19
CA GLY A 173 3.48 9.95 -0.19
C GLY A 173 4.20 10.48 -1.43
N VAL A 174 3.64 10.28 -2.62
CA VAL A 174 4.16 10.83 -3.88
C VAL A 174 4.22 12.36 -3.82
N LEU A 175 3.15 13.02 -3.36
CA LEU A 175 3.11 14.48 -3.18
C LEU A 175 4.19 14.97 -2.20
N ASN A 176 4.42 14.25 -1.11
CA ASN A 176 5.43 14.62 -0.12
C ASN A 176 6.83 14.63 -0.75
N VAL A 177 7.14 13.66 -1.62
CA VAL A 177 8.43 13.59 -2.31
C VAL A 177 8.55 14.68 -3.39
N ILE A 178 7.48 14.94 -4.15
CA ILE A 178 7.47 16.02 -5.17
C ILE A 178 7.72 17.39 -4.52
N THR A 179 7.00 17.67 -3.43
CA THR A 179 6.97 19.01 -2.81
C THR A 179 8.01 19.21 -1.72
N GLY A 180 8.61 18.13 -1.21
CA GLY A 180 9.55 18.19 -0.09
C GLY A 180 8.88 18.53 1.24
N LYS A 181 7.55 18.34 1.35
CA LYS A 181 6.77 18.66 2.54
C LYS A 181 6.08 17.40 3.06
N PHE A 182 6.34 17.05 4.31
CA PHE A 182 5.69 15.94 5.00
C PHE A 182 5.08 16.45 6.31
N THR A 183 3.80 16.16 6.54
CA THR A 183 3.15 16.46 7.82
C THR A 183 2.83 15.15 8.52
N GLY A 184 3.57 14.86 9.58
CA GLY A 184 3.38 13.68 10.41
C GLY A 184 2.90 14.03 11.81
N ARG A 185 2.84 13.03 12.68
CA ARG A 185 2.40 13.18 14.08
C ARG A 185 3.26 14.17 14.89
N SER A 186 4.54 14.29 14.54
CA SER A 186 5.50 15.17 15.23
C SER A 186 5.58 16.59 14.64
N GLY A 187 4.71 16.91 13.67
CA GLY A 187 4.69 18.21 12.98
C GLY A 187 5.04 18.12 11.49
N THR A 188 5.29 19.28 10.88
CA THR A 188 5.63 19.40 9.46
C THR A 188 7.14 19.50 9.25
N ALA A 189 7.69 18.59 8.48
CA ALA A 189 9.02 18.70 7.89
C ALA A 189 8.90 19.30 6.47
N SER A 190 9.76 20.27 6.16
CA SER A 190 9.78 20.94 4.85
C SER A 190 11.22 21.12 4.37
N GLY A 191 11.45 20.94 3.08
CA GLY A 191 12.71 21.16 2.39
C GLY A 191 12.52 21.11 0.88
N PRO A 192 13.60 21.08 0.08
CA PRO A 192 13.49 20.86 -1.36
C PRO A 192 12.89 19.48 -1.65
N GLY A 193 11.85 19.44 -2.47
CA GLY A 193 11.35 18.21 -3.10
C GLY A 193 12.00 17.97 -4.46
N ILE A 194 11.73 16.82 -5.07
CA ILE A 194 12.23 16.54 -6.43
C ILE A 194 11.66 17.51 -7.46
N GLY A 195 10.51 18.12 -7.18
CA GLY A 195 9.92 19.14 -8.02
C GLY A 195 10.79 20.40 -8.12
N ASN A 196 11.63 20.68 -7.14
CA ASN A 196 12.58 21.80 -7.17
C ASN A 196 13.75 21.58 -8.16
N LEU A 197 13.92 20.37 -8.70
CA LEU A 197 14.91 20.09 -9.75
C LEU A 197 14.50 20.70 -11.11
N ILE A 198 13.24 21.10 -11.23
CA ILE A 198 12.67 21.81 -12.38
C ILE A 198 11.98 23.09 -11.90
N SER A 199 11.78 24.06 -12.78
CA SER A 199 11.09 25.31 -12.41
C SER A 199 9.64 25.03 -12.01
N SER A 200 9.09 25.72 -11.02
CA SER A 200 7.66 25.60 -10.68
C SER A 200 6.72 26.10 -11.77
N LEU A 201 7.24 26.87 -12.73
CA LEU A 201 6.53 27.30 -13.94
C LEU A 201 6.70 26.32 -15.11
N ASP A 202 7.50 25.26 -14.93
CA ASP A 202 7.59 24.18 -15.90
C ASP A 202 6.29 23.40 -15.90
N SER A 203 5.71 23.17 -17.09
CA SER A 203 4.49 22.40 -17.24
C SER A 203 4.61 20.97 -16.70
N LEU A 204 5.82 20.42 -16.65
CA LEU A 204 6.09 19.11 -16.05
C LEU A 204 5.88 19.13 -14.53
N TYR A 205 6.34 20.18 -13.84
CA TYR A 205 6.13 20.33 -12.40
C TYR A 205 4.63 20.44 -12.09
N VAL A 206 3.93 21.29 -12.82
CA VAL A 206 2.48 21.46 -12.68
C VAL A 206 1.74 20.14 -12.89
N SER A 207 2.12 19.38 -13.92
CA SER A 207 1.51 18.07 -14.22
C SER A 207 1.77 17.03 -13.13
N LEU A 208 2.99 16.98 -12.57
CA LEU A 208 3.34 16.06 -11.48
C LEU A 208 2.52 16.35 -10.22
N VAL A 209 2.46 17.61 -9.79
CA VAL A 209 1.68 18.01 -8.61
C VAL A 209 0.19 17.78 -8.85
N SER A 210 -0.32 18.16 -10.02
CA SER A 210 -1.74 17.98 -10.37
C SER A 210 -2.12 16.51 -10.39
N GLY A 211 -1.32 15.64 -11.03
CA GLY A 211 -1.63 14.22 -11.13
C GLY A 211 -1.65 13.52 -9.77
N ALA A 212 -0.68 13.83 -8.91
CA ALA A 212 -0.63 13.26 -7.57
C ALA A 212 -1.74 13.81 -6.66
N THR A 213 -2.16 15.07 -6.87
CA THR A 213 -3.32 15.67 -6.18
C THR A 213 -4.62 15.02 -6.61
N VAL A 214 -4.83 14.81 -7.92
CA VAL A 214 -5.99 14.07 -8.45
C VAL A 214 -6.05 12.67 -7.85
N GLY A 215 -4.93 11.96 -7.84
CA GLY A 215 -4.85 10.63 -7.23
C GLY A 215 -5.22 10.67 -5.75
N ARG A 216 -4.71 11.63 -4.97
CA ARG A 216 -5.05 11.75 -3.55
C ARG A 216 -6.52 12.07 -3.33
N ASP A 217 -7.01 13.12 -3.96
CA ASP A 217 -8.35 13.66 -3.69
C ASP A 217 -9.45 12.70 -4.20
N ALA A 218 -9.15 11.90 -5.24
CA ALA A 218 -10.04 10.83 -5.68
C ALA A 218 -10.32 9.79 -4.59
N TYR A 219 -9.39 9.58 -3.66
CA TYR A 219 -9.47 8.60 -2.56
C TYR A 219 -9.65 9.24 -1.19
N ASP A 220 -10.12 10.50 -1.10
CA ASP A 220 -10.31 11.18 0.19
C ASP A 220 -11.18 10.33 1.15
N PRO A 221 -10.66 9.96 2.34
CA PRO A 221 -11.35 9.07 3.26
C PRO A 221 -12.66 9.66 3.81
N THR A 222 -12.86 10.98 3.69
CA THR A 222 -14.11 11.65 4.10
C THR A 222 -15.27 11.44 3.13
N GLN A 223 -15.01 10.94 1.91
CA GLN A 223 -16.06 10.61 0.94
C GLN A 223 -16.84 9.37 1.38
N SER A 224 -18.15 9.36 1.13
CA SER A 224 -19.06 8.34 1.67
C SER A 224 -19.09 7.02 0.91
N TRP A 225 -18.51 6.95 -0.29
CA TRP A 225 -18.46 5.72 -1.08
C TRP A 225 -17.44 4.72 -0.51
N ARG A 226 -17.59 3.45 -0.88
CA ARG A 226 -16.74 2.33 -0.45
C ARG A 226 -16.11 1.65 -1.66
N TYR A 227 -14.87 1.16 -1.51
CA TYR A 227 -14.05 0.74 -2.65
C TYR A 227 -14.55 -0.58 -3.25
N ASP A 228 -14.81 -1.59 -2.42
CA ASP A 228 -15.60 -2.81 -2.69
C ASP A 228 -16.83 -2.59 -3.60
N ARG A 229 -17.63 -1.55 -3.33
CA ARG A 229 -18.86 -1.22 -4.05
C ARG A 229 -18.59 -0.65 -5.44
N VAL A 230 -17.54 0.15 -5.58
CA VAL A 230 -17.25 0.86 -6.84
C VAL A 230 -16.45 0.01 -7.83
N ILE A 231 -15.72 -1.02 -7.39
CA ILE A 231 -15.03 -1.94 -8.31
C ILE A 231 -15.93 -3.07 -8.85
N ASN A 232 -17.13 -3.20 -8.29
CA ASN A 232 -18.13 -4.20 -8.65
C ASN A 232 -18.84 -3.89 -9.99
N PHE A 233 -19.36 -4.89 -10.70
CA PHE A 233 -20.22 -4.69 -11.87
C PHE A 233 -21.66 -4.29 -11.58
N SER A 234 -22.23 -4.70 -10.45
CA SER A 234 -23.59 -4.33 -10.06
C SER A 234 -23.56 -3.03 -9.26
N ARG A 235 -23.55 -1.91 -9.98
CA ARG A 235 -23.49 -0.56 -9.41
C ARG A 235 -24.81 0.18 -9.63
N ASP A 236 -25.19 0.98 -8.65
CA ASP A 236 -26.20 2.01 -8.87
C ASP A 236 -25.61 3.21 -9.64
N SER A 237 -26.45 4.18 -10.03
CA SER A 237 -26.00 5.32 -10.81
C SER A 237 -25.00 6.24 -10.08
N THR A 238 -24.98 6.23 -8.75
CA THR A 238 -24.02 6.99 -7.94
C THR A 238 -22.68 6.25 -7.93
N GLU A 239 -22.70 4.94 -7.72
CA GLU A 239 -21.51 4.09 -7.75
C GLU A 239 -20.85 4.06 -9.13
N ASP A 240 -21.64 4.04 -10.22
CA ASP A 240 -21.13 4.13 -11.60
C ASP A 240 -20.41 5.47 -11.87
N ALA A 241 -20.93 6.57 -11.33
CA ALA A 241 -20.30 7.88 -11.44
C ALA A 241 -18.96 7.91 -10.69
N VAL A 242 -18.91 7.34 -9.48
CA VAL A 242 -17.66 7.21 -8.72
C VAL A 242 -16.67 6.29 -9.45
N HIS A 243 -17.10 5.12 -9.92
CA HIS A 243 -16.24 4.20 -10.68
C HIS A 243 -15.61 4.88 -11.91
N SER A 244 -16.39 5.67 -12.65
CA SER A 244 -15.89 6.42 -13.82
C SER A 244 -14.85 7.48 -13.41
N SER A 245 -15.09 8.18 -12.30
CA SER A 245 -14.14 9.14 -11.74
C SER A 245 -12.83 8.47 -11.28
N LEU A 246 -12.93 7.32 -10.59
CA LEU A 246 -11.78 6.55 -10.13
C LEU A 246 -10.98 5.95 -11.29
N SER A 247 -11.66 5.49 -12.35
CA SER A 247 -11.01 5.03 -13.59
C SER A 247 -10.22 6.15 -14.25
N SER A 248 -10.76 7.38 -14.28
CA SER A 248 -10.04 8.56 -14.80
C SER A 248 -8.85 8.94 -13.90
N ALA A 249 -9.02 8.84 -12.58
CA ALA A 249 -7.92 9.05 -11.62
C ALA A 249 -6.82 8.00 -11.79
N ARG A 250 -7.17 6.75 -12.04
CA ARG A 250 -6.23 5.66 -12.34
C ARG A 250 -5.37 5.98 -13.56
N GLU A 251 -5.98 6.41 -14.66
CA GLU A 251 -5.23 6.82 -15.87
C GLU A 251 -4.25 7.96 -15.57
N THR A 252 -4.67 8.91 -14.74
CA THR A 252 -3.81 10.01 -14.28
C THR A 252 -2.63 9.50 -13.45
N ILE A 253 -2.87 8.57 -12.52
CA ILE A 253 -1.85 7.93 -11.68
C ILE A 253 -0.87 7.12 -12.53
N VAL A 254 -1.35 6.33 -13.48
CA VAL A 254 -0.51 5.60 -14.44
C VAL A 254 0.34 6.60 -15.24
N GLY A 255 -0.25 7.72 -15.66
CA GLY A 255 0.43 8.81 -16.34
C GLY A 255 1.55 9.47 -15.53
N LEU A 256 1.47 9.50 -14.20
CA LEU A 256 2.55 10.02 -13.34
C LEU A 256 3.86 9.27 -13.57
N GLY A 257 3.83 7.95 -13.81
CA GLY A 257 5.06 7.20 -14.07
C GLY A 257 5.77 7.64 -15.35
N SER A 258 5.00 7.99 -16.38
CA SER A 258 5.53 8.60 -17.60
C SER A 258 6.10 10.01 -17.35
N LEU A 259 5.47 10.81 -16.48
CA LEU A 259 5.98 12.12 -16.10
C LEU A 259 7.29 12.04 -15.30
N PHE A 260 7.40 11.10 -14.36
CA PHE A 260 8.66 10.85 -13.64
C PHE A 260 9.77 10.34 -14.58
N THR A 261 9.42 9.47 -15.53
CA THR A 261 10.36 9.03 -16.57
C THR A 261 10.86 10.22 -17.41
N GLN A 262 9.96 11.13 -17.79
CA GLN A 262 10.35 12.38 -18.48
C GLN A 262 11.26 13.26 -17.62
N LEU A 263 10.97 13.40 -16.32
CA LEU A 263 11.83 14.14 -15.39
C LEU A 263 13.25 13.56 -15.36
N GLY A 264 13.38 12.24 -15.16
CA GLY A 264 14.68 11.59 -15.14
C GLY A 264 15.44 11.74 -16.45
N ASN A 265 14.77 11.57 -17.59
CA ASN A 265 15.38 11.77 -18.92
C ASN A 265 15.85 13.22 -19.13
N ARG A 266 15.09 14.24 -18.68
CA ARG A 266 15.52 15.66 -18.72
C ARG A 266 16.75 15.93 -17.86
N MET A 267 16.93 15.17 -16.79
CA MET A 267 18.11 15.23 -15.92
C MET A 267 19.30 14.41 -16.45
N GLY A 268 19.18 13.75 -17.60
CA GLY A 268 20.23 12.91 -18.19
C GLY A 268 20.26 11.49 -17.65
N TYR A 269 19.26 11.06 -16.88
CA TYR A 269 19.14 9.69 -16.40
C TYR A 269 18.29 8.86 -17.35
N SER A 270 18.81 7.72 -17.82
CA SER A 270 18.00 6.74 -18.54
C SER A 270 17.10 5.99 -17.55
N ILE A 271 15.82 6.34 -17.54
CA ILE A 271 14.77 5.70 -16.74
C ILE A 271 14.00 4.73 -17.63
N THR A 272 13.82 3.50 -17.17
CA THR A 272 12.98 2.50 -17.84
C THR A 272 12.04 1.93 -16.78
N VAL A 273 10.74 2.07 -17.03
CA VAL A 273 9.69 1.42 -16.26
C VAL A 273 9.15 0.30 -17.14
N ASN A 274 9.27 -0.95 -16.69
CA ASN A 274 8.65 -2.06 -17.39
C ASN A 274 7.18 -2.11 -16.94
N PRO A 275 6.22 -1.98 -17.86
CA PRO A 275 4.81 -2.13 -17.55
C PRO A 275 4.47 -3.55 -17.10
#